data_AF-A0A1Q7R1A6-F1
#
_entry.id   AF-A0A1Q7R1A6-F1
#
_cell.length_a   1.000
_cell.length_b   1.000
_cell.length_c   1.000
_cell.angle_alpha   90.00
_cell.angle_beta   90.00
_cell.angle_gamma   90.00
#
_symmetry.space_group_name_H-M   'P 1'
#
loop_
_entity.id
_entity.type
_entity.pdbx_description
1 polymer ?
#
loop_
_entity_poly.entity_id
_entity_poly.type
_entity_poly.pdbx_seq_one_letter_code
_entity_poly.pdbx_strand_id
1 'polypeptide(L)' 'MRTFDDVFELGLYSNECCNQELIFDEGDMFGRCPRCQDLCHWVLEAKITRDADLEPALV' A
#
# COMPACT_ATOMS: atom_id res chain seq x y z
N MET A 1 -2.46 -21.95 -3.66
CA MET A 1 -1.60 -21.35 -2.62
C MET A 1 -1.70 -19.84 -2.78
N ARG A 2 -1.98 -19.07 -1.71
CA ARG A 2 -1.87 -17.61 -1.73
C ARG A 2 -0.43 -17.27 -1.38
N THR A 3 0.32 -16.75 -2.34
CA THR A 3 1.65 -16.19 -2.11
C THR A 3 1.51 -14.76 -1.61
N PHE A 4 2.57 -14.23 -1.03
CA PHE A 4 2.66 -12.78 -0.81
C PHE A 4 2.78 -12.09 -2.18
N ASP A 5 2.08 -10.98 -2.33
CA ASP A 5 2.16 -10.12 -3.50
C ASP A 5 3.16 -8.99 -3.20
N ASP A 6 3.87 -8.54 -4.23
CA ASP A 6 4.80 -7.42 -4.13
C ASP A 6 4.06 -6.08 -4.22
N VAL A 7 4.58 -5.07 -3.53
CA VAL A 7 4.07 -3.69 -3.57
C VAL A 7 4.71 -2.96 -4.74
N PHE A 8 3.89 -2.57 -5.71
CA PHE A 8 4.35 -1.88 -6.92
C PHE A 8 4.27 -0.35 -6.83
N GLU A 9 3.48 0.20 -5.91
CA GLU A 9 3.29 1.64 -5.77
C GLU A 9 3.39 2.06 -4.31
N LEU A 10 4.12 3.14 -4.02
CA LEU A 10 4.10 3.77 -2.70
C LEU A 10 2.70 4.38 -2.44
N GLY A 11 2.06 3.99 -1.35
CA GLY A 11 0.72 4.47 -1.05
C GLY A 11 0.10 3.93 0.22
N LEU A 12 -1.10 4.44 0.51
CA LEU A 12 -2.00 3.92 1.52
C LEU A 12 -2.81 2.78 0.93
N TYR A 13 -2.67 1.60 1.53
CA TYR A 13 -3.40 0.40 1.16
C TYR A 13 -4.38 0.01 2.26
N SER A 14 -5.57 -0.43 1.85
CA SER A 14 -6.55 -1.04 2.74
C SER A 14 -6.58 -2.56 2.54
N ASN A 15 -6.82 -3.34 3.58
CA ASN A 15 -7.07 -4.76 3.44
C ASN A 15 -8.56 -5.13 3.42
N GLU A 16 -8.91 -6.12 2.61
CA GLU A 16 -10.31 -6.55 2.44
C GLU A 16 -10.91 -7.22 3.70
N CYS A 17 -10.06 -7.79 4.56
CA CYS A 17 -10.50 -8.64 5.66
C CYS A 17 -10.91 -7.86 6.92
N CYS A 18 -10.26 -6.72 7.18
CA CYS A 18 -10.43 -5.97 8.42
C CYS A 18 -10.47 -4.46 8.19
N ASN A 19 -10.44 -4.02 6.92
CA ASN A 19 -10.36 -2.61 6.51
C ASN A 19 -9.28 -1.85 7.27
N GLN A 20 -8.13 -2.49 7.47
CA GLN A 20 -6.96 -1.83 8.05
C GLN A 20 -6.21 -1.11 6.96
N GLU A 21 -5.82 0.11 7.27
CA GLU A 21 -5.09 1.00 6.39
C GLU A 21 -3.62 1.02 6.83
N LEU A 22 -2.72 0.69 5.92
CA LEU A 22 -1.28 0.74 6.14
C LEU A 22 -0.59 1.39 4.94
N ILE A 23 0.51 2.09 5.21
CA ILE A 23 1.38 2.61 4.17
C ILE A 23 2.38 1.53 3.82
N PHE A 24 2.53 1.24 2.53
CA PHE A 24 3.57 0.37 2.00
C PHE A 24 4.46 1.15 1.04
N ASP A 25 5.76 0.86 1.04
CA ASP A 25 6.70 1.43 0.08
C ASP A 25 6.81 0.55 -1.17
N GLU A 26 7.23 1.15 -2.27
CA GLU A 26 7.52 0.41 -3.50
C GLU A 26 8.67 -0.59 -3.24
N GLY A 27 8.44 -1.85 -3.59
CA GLY A 27 9.38 -2.95 -3.35
C GLY A 27 9.21 -3.65 -1.99
N ASP A 28 8.27 -3.22 -1.14
CA ASP A 28 7.84 -4.02 -0.01
C ASP A 28 7.06 -5.27 -0.46
N MET A 29 6.88 -6.23 0.44
CA MET A 29 5.93 -7.34 0.26
C MET A 29 4.69 -7.09 1.11
N PHE A 30 3.51 -7.34 0.54
CA PHE A 30 2.26 -7.26 1.29
C PHE A 30 2.28 -8.25 2.45
N GLY A 31 2.10 -7.73 3.67
CA GLY A 31 2.08 -8.55 4.87
C GLY A 31 0.73 -9.23 5.13
N ARG A 32 0.72 -10.10 6.14
CA ARG A 32 -0.54 -10.56 6.75
C ARG A 32 -1.25 -9.39 7.42
N CYS A 33 -2.57 -9.46 7.49
CA CYS A 33 -3.32 -8.47 8.26
C CYS A 33 -2.87 -8.47 9.73
N PRO A 34 -2.50 -7.33 10.34
CA PRO A 34 -2.07 -7.29 11.74
C PRO A 34 -3.19 -7.65 12.72
N ARG A 35 -4.46 -7.58 12.29
CA ARG A 35 -5.63 -7.84 13.14
C ARG A 35 -6.02 -9.31 13.22
N CYS A 36 -6.17 -9.98 12.08
CA CYS A 36 -6.56 -11.40 12.03
C CYS A 36 -5.40 -12.35 11.70
N GLN A 37 -4.25 -11.82 11.29
CA GLN A 37 -3.07 -12.58 10.84
C GLN A 37 -3.29 -13.50 9.63
N ASP A 38 -4.41 -13.32 8.93
CA ASP A 38 -4.69 -14.00 7.68
C ASP A 38 -3.96 -13.34 6.50
N LEU A 39 -3.72 -14.17 5.47
CA LEU A 39 -3.36 -13.68 4.14
C LEU A 39 -4.61 -13.08 3.48
N CYS A 40 -4.55 -11.80 3.22
CA CYS A 40 -5.60 -11.00 2.61
C CYS A 40 -5.05 -10.19 1.43
N HIS A 41 -5.94 -9.79 0.53
CA HIS A 41 -5.61 -8.83 -0.51
C HIS A 41 -5.58 -7.42 0.05
N TRP A 42 -4.61 -6.64 -0.41
CA TRP A 42 -4.45 -5.23 -0.16
C TRP A 42 -4.81 -4.43 -1.41
N VAL A 43 -5.57 -3.36 -1.24
CA VAL A 43 -6.06 -2.49 -2.33
C VAL A 43 -5.49 -1.10 -2.11
N LEU A 44 -4.91 -0.51 -3.16
CA LEU A 44 -4.41 0.86 -3.12
C LEU A 44 -5.59 1.84 -3.03
N GLU A 45 -5.68 2.57 -1.93
CA GLU A 45 -6.72 3.60 -1.74
C GLU A 45 -6.21 4.98 -2.16
N ALA A 46 -4.96 5.29 -1.82
CA ALA A 46 -4.35 6.57 -2.14
C ALA A 46 -2.86 6.41 -2.44
N LYS A 47 -2.45 6.84 -3.64
CA LYS A 47 -1.04 6.91 -4.02
C LYS A 47 -0.36 8.06 -3.28
N ILE A 48 0.82 7.81 -2.72
CA ILE A 48 1.65 8.83 -2.07
C ILE A 48 2.79 9.17 -3.03
N THR A 49 2.86 10.43 -3.46
CA THR A 49 3.99 10.94 -4.22
C THR A 49 5.02 11.53 -3.26
N ARG A 50 6.31 11.27 -3.52
CA ARG A 50 7.38 11.93 -2.77
C ARG A 50 7.50 13.37 -3.30
N ASP A 51 7.60 14.36 -2.40
CA ASP A 51 7.64 15.82 -2.68
C ASP A 51 8.65 16.28 -3.76
N ALA A 52 9.57 15.42 -4.22
CA ALA A 52 10.50 15.73 -5.31
C ALA A 52 9.86 15.78 -6.71
N ASP A 53 8.60 15.37 -6.86
CA ASP A 53 7.85 15.40 -8.13
C ASP A 53 6.88 16.59 -8.24
N LEU A 54 6.82 17.46 -7.21
CA LEU A 54 6.11 18.73 -7.32
C LEU A 54 6.95 19.69 -8.16
N GLU A 55 6.87 19.58 -9.49
CA GLU A 55 7.22 20.68 -10.39
C GLU A 55 6.54 21.95 -9.82
N PRO A 56 7.29 23.01 -9.49
CA PRO A 56 6.67 24.22 -8.98
C PRO A 56 5.72 24.70 -10.08
N ALA A 57 4.41 24.66 -9.78
CA ALA A 57 3.41 25.27 -10.64
C ALA A 57 3.87 26.70 -10.93
N LEU A 58 4.32 26.92 -12.17
CA LEU A 58 4.79 28.21 -12.66
C LEU A 58 3.67 29.23 -12.45
N VAL A 59 3.96 30.22 -11.61
CA VAL A 59 3.20 31.46 -11.40
C VAL A 59 3.12 32.25 -12.69
#